data_AF-A0AAN8G0W8-F1
#
_entry.id   AF-A0AAN8G0W8-F1
#
_cell.length_a   1.000
_cell.length_b   1.000
_cell.length_c   1.000
_cell.angle_alpha   90.00
_cell.angle_beta   90.00
_cell.angle_gamma   90.00
#
_symmetry.space_group_name_H-M   'P 1'
#
loop_
_entity.id
_entity.type
_entity.pdbx_description
1 polymer ?
#
loop_
_entity_poly.entity_id
_entity_poly.type
_entity_poly.pdbx_seq_one_letter_code
_entity_poly.pdbx_strand_id
1 'polypeptide(L)'
;MIFLLLLAVVNGVVAGKLSRHEDHVFPADDIIELPVGRFPDPDCEYTVFKNGRYGPKVNGKIRVGDVVFHSWKCSYGSHDSSMYCLMVNNCTVSSERDSSKKVPILDEFGCSLFPNVLPHVEYPSDLNGGLLVNAFSLDVDQAAVLFECNVKLLLKLNGVCRRPTCRPLEELRGASARYRRHNPT
;
A
#
# COMPACT_ATOMS: atom_id res chain seq x y z
N MET A 1 -54.55 -46.11 19.33
CA MET A 1 -53.20 -45.51 19.20
C MET A 1 -53.35 -44.00 19.05
N ILE A 2 -53.54 -43.30 20.17
CA ILE A 2 -53.67 -41.84 20.29
C ILE A 2 -52.41 -41.35 21.02
N PHE A 3 -51.64 -40.45 20.42
CA PHE A 3 -50.68 -39.50 21.04
C PHE A 3 -50.29 -38.49 19.92
N LEU A 4 -50.82 -37.25 19.90
CA LEU A 4 -50.42 -36.02 20.62
C LEU A 4 -49.32 -35.17 19.90
N LEU A 5 -49.70 -33.92 19.58
CA LEU A 5 -48.91 -32.65 19.59
C LEU A 5 -47.95 -32.39 18.41
N LEU A 6 -47.61 -31.17 17.95
CA LEU A 6 -48.02 -29.75 18.11
C LEU A 6 -47.23 -28.96 17.03
N LEU A 7 -47.79 -27.83 16.56
CA LEU A 7 -47.14 -26.55 16.16
C LEU A 7 -45.90 -26.56 15.23
N ALA A 8 -45.98 -25.84 14.11
CA ALA A 8 -45.29 -24.53 13.94
C ALA A 8 -45.44 -24.02 12.50
N VAL A 9 -46.08 -22.86 12.37
CA VAL A 9 -46.00 -22.00 11.18
C VAL A 9 -44.65 -21.29 11.24
N VAL A 10 -43.83 -21.41 10.20
CA VAL A 10 -42.62 -20.58 10.06
C VAL A 10 -42.56 -19.98 8.67
N ASN A 11 -42.76 -18.65 8.64
CA ASN A 11 -42.53 -17.77 7.51
C ASN A 11 -41.07 -17.86 7.06
N GLY A 12 -40.84 -18.32 5.83
CA GLY A 12 -39.52 -18.31 5.20
C GLY A 12 -39.18 -16.92 4.67
N VAL A 13 -38.25 -16.24 5.35
CA VAL A 13 -37.56 -15.05 4.85
C VAL A 13 -36.54 -15.50 3.80
N VAL A 14 -36.69 -15.04 2.56
CA VAL A 14 -35.72 -15.24 1.49
C VAL A 14 -34.50 -14.34 1.78
N ALA A 15 -33.50 -14.90 2.43
CA ALA A 15 -32.18 -14.28 2.56
C ALA A 15 -31.42 -14.46 1.24
N GLY A 16 -31.46 -13.44 0.38
CA GLY A 16 -30.58 -13.36 -0.78
C GLY A 16 -29.12 -13.30 -0.33
N LYS A 17 -28.31 -14.30 -0.71
CA LYS A 17 -26.86 -14.26 -0.54
C LYS A 17 -26.28 -13.21 -1.51
N LEU A 18 -25.74 -12.14 -0.95
CA LEU A 18 -24.79 -11.25 -1.61
C LEU A 18 -23.50 -12.05 -1.83
N SER A 19 -23.15 -12.35 -3.08
CA SER A 19 -21.89 -13.03 -3.40
C SER A 19 -20.70 -12.14 -3.04
N ARG A 20 -20.07 -12.47 -1.92
CA ARG A 20 -18.78 -11.98 -1.46
C ARG A 20 -17.72 -12.54 -2.41
N HIS A 21 -16.93 -11.65 -3.01
CA HIS A 21 -15.76 -12.00 -3.82
C HIS A 21 -14.90 -13.00 -3.02
N GLU A 22 -14.61 -14.17 -3.59
CA GLU A 22 -13.77 -15.20 -2.95
C GLU A 22 -12.39 -14.63 -2.66
N ASP A 23 -12.06 -14.61 -1.36
CA ASP A 23 -10.73 -14.32 -0.85
C ASP A 23 -9.75 -15.34 -1.46
N HIS A 24 -8.71 -14.86 -2.17
CA HIS A 24 -7.59 -15.70 -2.59
C HIS A 24 -6.75 -16.08 -1.37
N VAL A 25 -7.28 -16.97 -0.53
CA VAL A 25 -6.53 -17.63 0.53
C VAL A 25 -5.71 -18.73 -0.14
N PHE A 26 -4.40 -18.50 -0.25
CA PHE A 26 -3.49 -19.54 -0.73
C PHE A 26 -3.57 -20.74 0.23
N PRO A 27 -3.79 -21.97 -0.28
CA PRO A 27 -3.67 -23.18 0.51
C PRO A 27 -2.29 -23.20 1.18
N ALA A 28 -2.22 -23.59 2.46
CA ALA A 28 -0.95 -23.64 3.19
C ALA A 28 0.09 -24.54 2.48
N ASP A 29 -0.38 -25.55 1.74
CA ASP A 29 0.46 -26.49 0.98
C ASP A 29 1.15 -25.85 -0.24
N ASP A 30 0.67 -24.70 -0.73
CA ASP A 30 1.27 -23.95 -1.85
C ASP A 30 2.33 -22.95 -1.36
N ILE A 31 2.47 -22.76 -0.05
CA ILE A 31 3.47 -21.86 0.55
C ILE A 31 4.80 -22.61 0.66
N ILE A 32 5.75 -22.26 -0.20
CA ILE A 32 7.10 -22.82 -0.16
C ILE A 32 7.91 -22.08 0.93
N GLU A 33 8.18 -22.75 2.05
CA GLU A 33 9.12 -22.23 3.06
C GLU A 33 10.56 -22.30 2.53
N LEU A 34 11.17 -21.13 2.34
CA LEU A 34 12.55 -21.03 1.88
C LEU A 34 13.52 -21.19 3.06
N PRO A 35 14.56 -22.04 2.96
CA PRO A 35 15.53 -22.19 4.03
C PRO A 35 16.36 -20.91 4.19
N VAL A 36 16.32 -20.32 5.39
CA VAL A 36 16.98 -19.04 5.74
C VAL A 36 18.48 -19.04 5.47
N GLY A 37 19.14 -20.21 5.55
CA GLY A 37 20.57 -20.35 5.25
C GLY A 37 20.93 -20.17 3.76
N ARG A 38 19.95 -20.26 2.84
CA ARG A 38 20.14 -20.02 1.40
C ARG A 38 19.45 -18.74 0.94
N PHE A 39 18.37 -18.34 1.61
CA PHE A 39 17.59 -17.14 1.33
C PHE A 39 17.48 -16.30 2.60
N PRO A 40 18.56 -15.57 2.98
CA PRO A 40 18.52 -14.74 4.18
C PRO A 40 17.55 -13.57 3.98
N ASP A 41 16.91 -13.14 5.06
CA ASP A 41 16.13 -11.91 5.05
C ASP A 41 17.07 -10.69 5.00
N PRO A 42 16.79 -9.66 4.19
CA PRO A 42 17.60 -8.46 4.18
C PRO A 42 17.23 -7.51 5.31
N ASP A 43 18.18 -6.65 5.66
CA ASP A 43 17.94 -5.52 6.55
C ASP A 43 17.27 -4.39 5.77
N CYS A 44 16.02 -4.09 6.10
CA CYS A 44 15.24 -3.03 5.46
C CYS A 44 15.04 -1.84 6.41
N GLU A 45 15.37 -0.64 5.93
CA GLU A 45 15.17 0.62 6.65
C GLU A 45 14.17 1.51 5.91
N TYR A 46 13.22 2.05 6.68
CA TYR A 46 12.36 3.15 6.26
C TYR A 46 12.86 4.46 6.88
N THR A 47 13.09 5.47 6.05
CA THR A 47 13.56 6.79 6.50
C THR A 47 12.85 7.90 5.74
N VAL A 48 12.57 9.00 6.44
CA VAL A 48 12.04 10.24 5.85
C VAL A 48 13.12 11.32 5.84
N PHE A 49 13.29 11.99 4.71
CA PHE A 49 14.24 13.08 4.52
C PHE A 49 13.51 14.39 4.18
N LYS A 50 14.04 15.54 4.63
CA LYS A 50 13.50 16.87 4.28
C LYS A 50 13.96 17.29 2.89
N ASN A 51 13.11 17.93 2.11
CA ASN A 51 13.45 18.57 0.83
C ASN A 51 14.14 17.63 -0.19
N GLY A 52 13.79 16.35 -0.20
CA GLY A 52 14.27 15.38 -1.19
C GLY A 52 15.24 14.33 -0.64
N ARG A 53 15.68 13.42 -1.54
CA ARG A 53 16.45 12.21 -1.21
C ARG A 53 17.84 12.42 -0.61
N TYR A 54 18.39 13.64 -0.72
CA TYR A 54 19.72 13.99 -0.21
C TYR A 54 19.66 14.97 0.95
N GLY A 55 18.46 15.36 1.38
CA GLY A 55 18.31 16.26 2.52
C GLY A 55 18.53 15.55 3.85
N PRO A 56 18.44 16.29 4.97
CA PRO A 56 18.65 15.73 6.29
C PRO A 56 17.50 14.80 6.68
N LYS A 57 17.83 13.73 7.43
CA LYS A 57 16.84 12.83 8.04
C LYS A 57 15.91 13.63 8.96
N VAL A 58 14.64 13.31 8.90
CA VAL A 58 13.62 13.91 9.77
C VAL A 58 13.74 13.30 11.16
N ASN A 59 14.16 14.13 12.12
CA ASN A 59 14.29 13.75 13.54
C ASN A 59 13.27 14.45 14.45
N GLY A 60 12.28 15.14 13.88
CA GLY A 60 11.33 15.96 14.63
C GLY A 60 10.08 16.28 13.83
N LYS A 61 9.35 17.30 14.27
CA LYS A 61 8.06 17.68 13.66
C LYS A 61 8.22 18.19 12.23
N ILE A 62 7.27 17.82 11.38
CA ILE A 62 7.10 18.28 9.99
C ILE A 62 5.81 19.10 9.93
N ARG A 63 5.80 20.18 9.13
CA ARG A 63 4.61 20.99 8.91
C ARG A 63 3.89 20.51 7.65
N VAL A 64 2.57 20.64 7.63
CA VAL A 64 1.79 20.45 6.41
C VAL A 64 2.34 21.39 5.32
N GLY A 65 2.53 20.84 4.12
CA GLY A 65 3.14 21.53 2.97
C GLY A 65 4.66 21.38 2.86
N ASP A 66 5.36 20.94 3.92
CA ASP A 66 6.80 20.68 3.82
C ASP A 66 7.07 19.57 2.81
N VAL A 67 8.09 19.76 1.97
CA VAL A 67 8.53 18.72 1.03
C VAL A 67 9.31 17.66 1.79
N VAL A 68 8.88 16.41 1.70
CA VAL A 68 9.53 15.26 2.32
C VAL A 68 9.75 14.14 1.30
N PHE A 69 10.78 13.34 1.53
CA PHE A 69 11.10 12.16 0.74
C PHE A 69 11.07 10.92 1.62
N HIS A 70 10.12 10.03 1.36
CA HIS A 70 10.03 8.73 1.98
C HIS A 70 10.96 7.76 1.23
N SER A 71 11.80 7.04 1.97
CA SER A 71 12.81 6.15 1.42
C SER A 71 12.67 4.77 2.06
N TRP A 72 12.53 3.74 1.22
CA TRP A 72 12.64 2.34 1.61
C TRP A 72 13.92 1.78 1.00
N LYS A 73 14.77 1.18 1.82
CA LYS A 73 16.02 0.59 1.36
C LYS A 73 16.25 -0.73 2.05
N CYS A 74 16.47 -1.79 1.29
CA CYS A 74 16.93 -3.06 1.82
C CYS A 74 18.39 -3.33 1.45
N SER A 75 19.08 -4.09 2.30
CA SER A 75 20.46 -4.50 2.11
C SER A 75 20.62 -5.96 2.54
N TYR A 76 21.31 -6.74 1.71
CA TYR A 76 21.72 -8.09 2.04
C TYR A 76 23.14 -8.13 2.66
N GLY A 77 23.71 -6.96 2.98
CA GLY A 77 25.06 -6.85 3.52
C GLY A 77 26.10 -7.41 2.53
N SER A 78 26.78 -8.48 2.93
CA SER A 78 27.77 -9.19 2.12
C SER A 78 27.18 -10.30 1.24
N HIS A 79 25.88 -10.61 1.36
CA HIS A 79 25.23 -11.66 0.57
C HIS A 79 24.83 -11.17 -0.82
N ASP A 80 24.70 -12.12 -1.76
CA ASP A 80 24.23 -11.82 -3.11
C ASP A 80 22.77 -11.33 -3.09
N SER A 81 22.57 -10.14 -3.64
CA SER A 81 21.27 -9.47 -3.76
C SER A 81 20.76 -9.40 -5.19
N SER A 82 21.52 -9.93 -6.16
CA SER A 82 21.31 -9.70 -7.59
C SER A 82 19.95 -10.17 -8.11
N MET A 83 19.31 -11.12 -7.42
CA MET A 83 18.02 -11.70 -7.80
C MET A 83 16.79 -11.07 -7.12
N TYR A 84 16.97 -10.14 -6.18
CA TYR A 84 15.87 -9.61 -5.37
C TYR A 84 15.46 -8.19 -5.77
N CYS A 85 14.20 -7.87 -5.49
CA CYS A 85 13.59 -6.57 -5.72
C CYS A 85 12.75 -6.17 -4.52
N LEU A 86 12.93 -4.96 -4.00
CA LEU A 86 12.03 -4.36 -3.02
C LEU A 86 10.85 -3.73 -3.74
N MET A 87 9.62 -4.09 -3.38
CA MET A 87 8.39 -3.41 -3.82
C MET A 87 7.60 -2.91 -2.60
N VAL A 88 7.18 -1.65 -2.61
CA VAL A 88 6.20 -1.14 -1.65
C VAL A 88 4.82 -1.62 -2.12
N ASN A 89 4.17 -2.47 -1.33
CA ASN A 89 2.97 -3.17 -1.73
C ASN A 89 1.70 -2.38 -1.43
N ASN A 90 1.54 -1.93 -0.20
CA ASN A 90 0.45 -1.05 0.21
C ASN A 90 0.93 -0.16 1.35
N CYS A 91 0.22 0.96 1.55
CA CYS A 91 0.47 1.85 2.66
C CYS A 91 -0.85 2.40 3.19
N THR A 92 -0.86 2.66 4.49
CA THR A 92 -1.94 3.32 5.19
C THR A 92 -1.40 4.52 5.95
N VAL A 93 -2.29 5.48 6.17
CA VAL A 93 -2.04 6.60 7.08
C VAL A 93 -3.09 6.63 8.17
N SER A 94 -2.69 6.97 9.38
CA SER A 94 -3.60 7.19 10.50
C SER A 94 -3.15 8.40 11.32
N SER A 95 -4.06 8.90 12.15
CA SER A 95 -3.69 9.89 13.17
C SER A 95 -2.88 9.23 14.29
N GLU A 96 -2.02 10.00 14.95
CA GLU A 96 -1.33 9.58 16.18
C GLU A 96 -2.31 9.29 17.33
N ARG A 97 -3.45 10.00 17.41
CA ARG A 97 -4.44 9.80 18.49
C ARG A 97 -5.31 8.56 18.31
N ASP A 98 -5.60 8.22 17.06
CA ASP A 98 -6.45 7.10 16.69
C ASP A 98 -5.80 6.31 15.55
N SER A 99 -4.96 5.36 15.95
CA SER A 99 -4.29 4.43 15.04
C SER A 99 -5.21 3.34 14.50
N SER A 100 -6.44 3.22 15.01
CA SER A 100 -7.42 2.23 14.54
C SER A 100 -8.04 2.63 13.21
N LYS A 101 -8.18 3.94 12.97
CA LYS A 101 -8.70 4.48 11.71
C LYS A 101 -7.58 4.66 10.69
N LYS A 102 -7.23 3.56 10.03
CA LYS A 102 -6.26 3.54 8.92
C LYS A 102 -6.93 3.87 7.59
N VAL A 103 -6.41 4.86 6.89
CA VAL A 103 -6.84 5.24 5.54
C VAL A 103 -5.82 4.68 4.54
N PRO A 104 -6.22 3.79 3.60
CA PRO A 104 -5.31 3.32 2.57
C PRO A 104 -4.94 4.47 1.62
N ILE A 105 -3.67 4.56 1.27
CA ILE A 105 -3.13 5.58 0.36
C ILE A 105 -2.45 4.99 -0.87
N LEU A 106 -1.97 3.75 -0.76
CA LEU A 106 -1.62 2.91 -1.89
C LEU A 106 -2.58 1.72 -1.93
N ASP A 107 -2.97 1.31 -3.14
CA ASP A 107 -3.74 0.08 -3.36
C ASP A 107 -2.88 -1.17 -3.10
N GLU A 108 -3.47 -2.35 -3.28
CA GLU A 108 -2.80 -3.64 -3.07
C GLU A 108 -1.67 -3.96 -4.07
N PHE A 109 -1.58 -3.19 -5.15
CA PHE A 109 -0.57 -3.32 -6.20
C PHE A 109 0.54 -2.26 -6.08
N GLY A 110 0.51 -1.40 -5.06
CA GLY A 110 1.51 -0.37 -4.83
C GLY A 110 1.28 0.94 -5.60
N CYS A 111 0.10 1.13 -6.17
CA CYS A 111 -0.27 2.37 -6.85
C CYS A 111 -0.99 3.34 -5.91
N SER A 112 -0.60 4.61 -5.97
CA SER A 112 -1.28 5.66 -5.21
C SER A 112 -2.75 5.78 -5.59
N LEU A 113 -3.60 5.84 -4.56
CA LEU A 113 -5.02 6.14 -4.67
C LEU A 113 -5.29 7.63 -4.86
N PHE A 114 -4.30 8.49 -4.56
CA PHE A 114 -4.40 9.95 -4.61
C PHE A 114 -3.25 10.60 -5.39
N PRO A 115 -3.04 10.26 -6.67
CA PRO A 115 -1.85 10.65 -7.45
C PRO A 115 -1.63 12.17 -7.59
N ASN A 116 -2.66 12.99 -7.37
CA ASN A 116 -2.54 14.46 -7.37
C ASN A 116 -1.82 15.02 -6.13
N VAL A 117 -1.89 14.33 -4.99
CA VAL A 117 -1.33 14.78 -3.70
C VAL A 117 -0.18 13.88 -3.27
N LEU A 118 -0.31 12.57 -3.51
CA LEU A 118 0.66 11.54 -3.22
C LEU A 118 1.03 10.86 -4.54
N PRO A 119 2.18 11.13 -5.17
CA PRO A 119 2.55 10.50 -6.42
C PRO A 119 2.80 8.99 -6.25
N HIS A 120 3.04 8.30 -7.37
CA HIS A 120 3.42 6.88 -7.33
C HIS A 120 4.84 6.72 -6.76
N VAL A 121 5.10 5.59 -6.11
CA VAL A 121 6.45 5.24 -5.62
C VAL A 121 7.37 5.02 -6.81
N GLU A 122 8.54 5.64 -6.77
CA GLU A 122 9.60 5.47 -7.74
C GLU A 122 10.64 4.46 -7.23
N TYR A 123 11.24 3.70 -8.15
CA TYR A 123 12.20 2.66 -7.81
C TYR A 123 13.54 2.95 -8.49
N PRO A 124 14.42 3.76 -7.86
CA PRO A 124 15.70 4.13 -8.46
C PRO A 124 16.70 2.98 -8.57
N SER A 125 16.49 1.88 -7.86
CA SER A 125 17.26 0.63 -7.96
C SER A 125 16.41 -0.56 -7.49
N ASP A 126 16.94 -1.78 -7.64
CA ASP A 126 16.19 -3.00 -7.35
C ASP A 126 15.70 -3.07 -5.90
N LEU A 127 16.55 -2.68 -4.94
CA LEU A 127 16.28 -2.74 -3.50
C LEU A 127 15.93 -1.38 -2.87
N ASN A 128 15.61 -0.37 -3.68
CA ASN A 128 15.27 0.96 -3.19
C ASN A 128 13.93 1.44 -3.76
N GLY A 129 13.10 1.99 -2.88
CA GLY A 129 11.88 2.71 -3.21
C GLY A 129 11.95 4.13 -2.68
N GLY A 130 11.37 5.08 -3.41
CA GLY A 130 11.38 6.50 -3.09
C GLY A 130 10.06 7.16 -3.40
N LEU A 131 9.64 8.10 -2.56
CA LEU A 131 8.42 8.87 -2.76
C LEU A 131 8.62 10.30 -2.29
N LEU A 132 8.64 11.24 -3.24
CA LEU A 132 8.72 12.68 -2.97
C LEU A 132 7.30 13.24 -2.87
N VAL A 133 6.96 13.85 -1.74
CA VAL A 133 5.60 14.33 -1.47
C VAL A 133 5.61 15.56 -0.56
N ASN A 134 4.56 16.36 -0.62
CA ASN A 134 4.31 17.37 0.41
C ASN A 134 3.60 16.72 1.59
N ALA A 135 4.06 16.99 2.81
CA ALA A 135 3.39 16.52 4.00
C ALA A 135 1.92 17.02 4.02
N PHE A 136 0.98 16.11 4.25
CA PHE A 136 -0.45 16.40 4.25
C PHE A 136 -1.09 15.98 5.58
N SER A 137 -2.28 16.50 5.85
CA SER A 137 -3.11 16.05 6.97
C SER A 137 -4.47 15.64 6.46
N LEU A 138 -5.09 14.64 7.11
CA LEU A 138 -6.46 14.24 6.84
C LEU A 138 -7.47 15.16 7.54
N ASP A 139 -7.08 15.75 8.68
CA ASP A 139 -7.91 16.62 9.52
C ASP A 139 -7.14 17.88 9.96
N VAL A 140 -7.85 18.97 10.26
CA VAL A 140 -7.25 20.28 10.59
C VAL A 140 -6.62 20.29 12.00
N ASP A 141 -7.13 19.46 12.91
CA ASP A 141 -6.79 19.53 14.35
C ASP A 141 -5.78 18.47 14.82
N GLN A 142 -5.33 17.58 13.94
CA GLN A 142 -4.47 16.44 14.30
C GLN A 142 -3.23 16.38 13.41
N ALA A 143 -2.13 16.89 13.94
CA ALA A 143 -0.84 16.92 13.26
C ALA A 143 0.10 15.83 13.79
N ALA A 144 -0.04 14.62 13.25
CA ALA A 144 0.99 13.58 13.14
C ALA A 144 0.37 12.39 12.40
N VAL A 145 0.83 12.16 11.17
CA VAL A 145 0.27 11.19 10.24
C VAL A 145 1.22 9.99 10.21
N LEU A 146 0.87 8.95 10.97
CA LEU A 146 1.63 7.71 11.02
C LEU A 146 1.56 7.05 9.64
N PHE A 147 2.71 6.81 9.02
CA PHE A 147 2.81 6.21 7.69
C PHE A 147 3.28 4.76 7.83
N GLU A 148 2.39 3.81 7.56
CA GLU A 148 2.65 2.38 7.72
C GLU A 148 2.54 1.69 6.36
N CYS A 149 3.60 1.01 5.93
CA CYS A 149 3.64 0.30 4.66
C CYS A 149 4.06 -1.15 4.83
N ASN A 150 3.46 -2.01 4.01
CA ASN A 150 3.96 -3.34 3.77
C ASN A 150 4.89 -3.33 2.57
N VAL A 151 6.12 -3.82 2.75
CA VAL A 151 7.08 -4.04 1.68
C VAL A 151 7.16 -5.52 1.35
N LYS A 152 7.37 -5.84 0.07
CA LYS A 152 7.58 -7.18 -0.43
C LYS A 152 8.97 -7.29 -1.05
N LEU A 153 9.60 -8.44 -0.86
CA LEU A 153 10.76 -8.84 -1.64
C LEU A 153 10.30 -9.79 -2.73
N LEU A 154 10.60 -9.43 -3.96
CA LEU A 154 10.24 -10.19 -5.15
C LEU A 154 11.52 -10.75 -5.77
N LEU A 155 11.41 -11.93 -6.38
CA LEU A 155 12.44 -12.42 -7.28
C LEU A 155 12.33 -11.73 -8.63
N LYS A 156 13.48 -11.41 -9.22
CA LYS A 156 13.56 -10.94 -10.59
C LYS A 156 13.03 -12.01 -11.53
N LEU A 157 12.23 -11.57 -12.51
CA LEU A 157 11.88 -12.42 -13.64
C LEU A 157 12.71 -11.99 -14.84
N ASN A 158 13.47 -12.92 -15.41
CA ASN A 158 14.37 -12.65 -16.54
C ASN A 158 15.35 -11.50 -16.25
N GLY A 159 15.85 -11.43 -15.01
CA GLY A 159 16.77 -10.37 -14.58
C GLY A 159 16.14 -8.99 -14.38
N VAL A 160 14.80 -8.87 -14.46
CA VAL A 160 14.08 -7.59 -14.32
C VAL A 160 13.16 -7.60 -13.11
N CYS A 161 13.16 -6.50 -12.36
CA CYS A 161 12.20 -6.26 -11.30
C CYS A 161 10.83 -5.91 -11.89
N ARG A 162 9.81 -6.72 -11.58
CA ARG A 162 8.43 -6.35 -11.86
C ARG A 162 8.03 -5.19 -10.96
N ARG A 163 7.48 -4.12 -11.57
CA ARG A 163 7.03 -2.91 -10.88
C ARG A 163 5.55 -2.68 -11.16
N PRO A 164 4.83 -1.98 -10.25
CA PRO A 164 3.44 -1.59 -10.48
C PRO A 164 3.29 -0.78 -11.77
N THR A 165 2.26 -1.08 -12.55
CA THR A 165 1.90 -0.27 -13.73
C THR A 165 0.79 0.68 -13.34
N CYS A 166 1.15 1.83 -12.79
CA CYS A 166 0.20 2.83 -12.32
C CYS A 166 -0.17 3.81 -13.43
N ARG A 167 -1.42 4.32 -13.41
CA ARG A 167 -1.87 5.33 -14.37
C ARG A 167 -1.09 6.63 -14.19
N PRO A 168 -0.42 7.16 -15.23
CA PRO A 168 0.29 8.42 -15.13
C PRO A 168 -0.61 9.58 -14.73
N LEU A 169 -0.08 10.50 -13.92
CA LEU A 169 -0.81 11.68 -13.48
C LEU A 169 -1.32 12.54 -14.65
N GLU A 170 -0.56 12.62 -15.74
CA GLU A 170 -0.91 13.40 -16.92
C GLU A 170 -2.18 12.87 -17.61
N GLU A 171 -2.34 11.54 -17.64
CA GLU A 171 -3.53 10.90 -18.21
C GLU A 171 -4.78 11.23 -17.38
N LEU A 172 -4.65 11.18 -16.05
CA LEU A 172 -5.74 11.52 -15.12
C LEU A 172 -6.15 13.00 -15.23
N ARG A 173 -5.17 13.90 -15.39
CA ARG A 173 -5.42 15.33 -15.63
C ARG A 173 -6.14 15.57 -16.95
N GLY A 174 -5.68 14.93 -18.03
CA GLY A 174 -6.30 15.03 -19.36
C GLY A 174 -7.74 14.50 -19.39
N ALA A 175 -8.02 13.39 -18.70
CA ALA A 175 -9.36 12.83 -18.57
C ALA A 175 -10.31 13.78 -17.81
N SER A 176 -9.86 14.37 -16.70
CA SER A 176 -10.65 15.35 -15.93
C SER A 176 -10.95 16.62 -16.75
N ALA A 177 -9.98 17.10 -17.53
CA ALA A 177 -10.17 18.25 -18.43
C ALA A 177 -11.14 17.95 -19.60
N ARG A 178 -11.18 16.70 -20.09
CA ARG A 178 -12.17 16.27 -21.10
C ARG A 178 -13.56 16.10 -20.49
N TYR A 179 -13.66 15.54 -19.28
CA TYR A 179 -14.92 15.40 -18.57
C TYR A 179 -15.59 16.75 -18.29
N ARG A 180 -14.83 17.74 -17.77
CA ARG A 180 -15.35 19.11 -17.58
C ARG A 180 -15.79 19.78 -18.88
N ARG A 181 -15.14 19.46 -20.01
CA ARG A 181 -15.57 19.96 -21.32
C ARG A 181 -16.87 19.34 -21.82
N HIS A 182 -17.13 18.07 -21.50
CA HIS A 182 -18.33 17.37 -21.92
C HIS A 182 -19.54 17.56 -21.01
N ASN A 183 -19.35 17.95 -19.75
CA ASN A 183 -20.43 18.27 -18.82
C ASN A 183 -20.19 19.64 -18.15
N PRO A 184 -20.34 20.74 -18.91
CA PRO A 184 -20.32 22.08 -18.33
C PRO A 184 -21.54 22.24 -17.40
N THR A 185 -21.28 22.69 -16.17
CA THR A 185 -22.31 23.07 -15.18
C THR A 185 -23.19 24.18 -15.69
#